data_AF-A0A522QII3-F1
#
_entry.id   AF-A0A522QII3-F1
#
_cell.length_a   1.000
_cell.length_b   1.000
_cell.length_c   1.000
_cell.angle_alpha   90.00
_cell.angle_beta   90.00
_cell.angle_gamma   90.00
#
_symmetry.space_group_name_H-M   'P 1'
#
loop_
_entity.id
_entity.type
_entity.pdbx_description
1 polymer ?
#
loop_
_entity_poly.entity_id
_entity_poly.type
_entity_poly.pdbx_seq_one_letter_code
_entity_poly.pdbx_strand_id
1 'polypeptide(L)'
;MIYWEAVAFLCLGLVNLDLRHHWWRGQAFRLAIGLPLVAAYVYLAMPPLVFPQCLPLLLLTFIPNAVYSTTLALRTWVVARRIVSIHREPVLPYAAIAIVLVLFLGALEVAPIVDAGGLRDLAHAQASTALPKAIDPALLRVVPEESATFEGEKVVGQLGAYYGVGEYTVQKAAGKLVWVAPLEFRDIVKWLTRRSSPGVVVVSAQSPDQGAELLRDKPMTYIPSAFLNDNLMRHVYFQYGNRVLLETTLQLDDQRKAWYVCTLGRPTIGNDGMVVTDAVIVDPVTGAMSDYARDHFDQLPRWVTRVVPP
;
A
#
# COMPACT_ATOMS: atom_id res chain seq x y z
N MET A 1 -2.53 -11.58 9.40
CA MET A 1 -3.32 -12.73 8.87
C MET A 1 -3.47 -12.63 7.36
N ILE A 2 -3.73 -11.43 6.83
CA ILE A 2 -3.93 -11.15 5.41
C ILE A 2 -2.84 -11.65 4.45
N TYR A 3 -1.58 -11.76 4.89
CA TYR A 3 -0.51 -12.32 4.07
C TYR A 3 -0.86 -13.72 3.55
N TRP A 4 -1.28 -14.62 4.44
CA TRP A 4 -1.65 -15.98 4.06
C TRP A 4 -2.96 -16.05 3.27
N GLU A 5 -3.88 -15.11 3.52
CA GLU A 5 -5.12 -14.97 2.75
C GLU A 5 -4.82 -14.56 1.30
N ALA A 6 -3.93 -13.59 1.09
CA ALA A 6 -3.49 -13.18 -0.24
C ALA A 6 -2.75 -14.31 -0.97
N VAL A 7 -1.89 -15.06 -0.26
CA VAL A 7 -1.23 -16.25 -0.82
C VAL A 7 -2.26 -17.30 -1.22
N ALA A 8 -3.22 -17.60 -0.35
CA ALA A 8 -4.28 -18.58 -0.63
C ALA A 8 -5.15 -18.16 -1.81
N PHE A 9 -5.55 -16.89 -1.86
CA PHE A 9 -6.32 -16.31 -2.96
C PHE A 9 -5.59 -16.44 -4.30
N LEU A 10 -4.33 -16.03 -4.37
CA LEU A 10 -3.53 -16.15 -5.59
C LEU A 10 -3.28 -17.61 -6.00
N CYS A 11 -3.19 -18.53 -5.04
CA CYS A 11 -3.07 -19.96 -5.33
C CYS A 11 -4.33 -20.54 -5.99
N LEU A 12 -5.49 -19.88 -5.92
CA LEU A 12 -6.69 -20.31 -6.67
C LEU A 12 -6.42 -20.35 -8.18
N GLY A 13 -5.65 -19.40 -8.72
CA GLY A 13 -5.27 -19.41 -10.14
C GLY A 13 -4.27 -20.52 -10.52
N LEU A 14 -3.63 -21.17 -9.54
CA LEU A 14 -2.77 -22.34 -9.75
C LEU A 14 -3.56 -23.66 -9.77
N VAL A 15 -4.83 -23.64 -9.36
CA VAL A 15 -5.68 -24.83 -9.38
C VAL A 15 -6.03 -25.18 -10.81
N ASN A 16 -5.68 -26.40 -11.19
CA ASN A 16 -5.98 -26.95 -12.49
C ASN A 16 -7.36 -27.62 -12.48
N LEU A 17 -8.17 -27.50 -13.53
CA LEU A 17 -9.54 -28.06 -13.52
C LEU A 17 -9.64 -29.42 -14.23
N ASP A 18 -8.52 -30.04 -14.56
CA ASP A 18 -8.51 -31.33 -15.24
C ASP A 18 -8.84 -32.49 -14.28
N LEU A 19 -10.12 -32.82 -14.06
CA LEU A 19 -10.60 -33.81 -13.06
C LEU A 19 -10.27 -35.30 -13.37
N ARG A 20 -9.15 -35.60 -14.03
CA ARG A 20 -8.73 -36.99 -14.35
C ARG A 20 -8.07 -37.71 -13.17
N HIS A 21 -8.08 -39.04 -13.21
CA HIS A 21 -7.62 -39.93 -12.12
C HIS A 21 -6.17 -39.70 -11.63
N HIS A 22 -5.28 -39.11 -12.45
CA HIS A 22 -3.89 -38.79 -12.08
C HIS A 22 -3.58 -37.29 -11.99
N TRP A 23 -4.61 -36.46 -12.01
CA TRP A 23 -4.49 -35.00 -11.97
C TRP A 23 -3.72 -34.46 -10.75
N TRP A 24 -3.90 -35.11 -9.61
CA TRP A 24 -3.31 -34.70 -8.34
C TRP A 24 -1.77 -34.61 -8.40
N ARG A 25 -1.09 -35.41 -9.22
CA ARG A 25 0.37 -35.35 -9.38
C ARG A 25 0.81 -34.07 -10.07
N GLY A 26 0.11 -33.69 -11.14
CA GLY A 26 0.34 -32.44 -11.85
C GLY A 26 -0.03 -31.23 -10.99
N GLN A 27 -1.13 -31.32 -10.24
CA GLN A 27 -1.54 -30.28 -9.31
C GLN A 27 -0.54 -30.08 -8.16
N ALA A 28 -0.03 -31.17 -7.57
CA ALA A 28 0.97 -31.11 -6.51
C ALA A 28 2.26 -30.41 -6.98
N PHE A 29 2.73 -30.72 -8.20
CA PHE A 29 3.90 -30.06 -8.78
C PHE A 29 3.69 -28.55 -8.99
N ARG A 30 2.51 -28.16 -9.51
CA ARG A 30 2.15 -26.74 -9.70
C ARG A 30 2.11 -25.98 -8.39
N LEU A 31 1.53 -26.56 -7.34
CA LEU A 31 1.50 -25.95 -6.02
C LEU A 31 2.89 -25.90 -5.38
N ALA A 32 3.70 -26.95 -5.53
CA ALA A 32 5.05 -26.99 -4.96
C ALA A 32 5.97 -25.87 -5.49
N ILE A 33 5.84 -25.50 -6.76
CA ILE A 33 6.60 -24.39 -7.37
C ILE A 33 5.86 -23.06 -7.23
N GLY A 34 4.55 -23.05 -7.46
CA GLY A 34 3.75 -21.83 -7.49
C GLY A 34 3.57 -21.21 -6.11
N LEU A 35 3.36 -22.00 -5.06
CA LEU A 35 3.17 -21.51 -3.70
C LEU A 35 4.36 -20.65 -3.22
N PRO A 36 5.64 -21.07 -3.30
CA PRO A 36 6.75 -20.23 -2.85
C PRO A 36 6.92 -18.97 -3.71
N LEU A 37 6.64 -19.03 -5.03
CA LEU A 37 6.69 -17.85 -5.90
C LEU A 37 5.60 -16.85 -5.55
N VAL A 38 4.38 -17.32 -5.32
CA VAL A 38 3.25 -16.49 -4.88
C VAL A 38 3.53 -15.91 -3.51
N ALA A 39 4.03 -16.71 -2.57
CA ALA A 39 4.42 -16.26 -1.23
C ALA A 39 5.48 -15.15 -1.28
N ALA A 40 6.48 -15.28 -2.14
CA ALA A 40 7.49 -14.26 -2.37
C ALA A 40 6.88 -13.00 -3.01
N TYR A 41 6.02 -13.16 -4.02
CA TYR A 41 5.33 -12.03 -4.66
C TYR A 41 4.48 -11.25 -3.67
N VAL A 42 3.64 -11.91 -2.87
CA VAL A 42 2.79 -11.24 -1.87
C VAL A 42 3.63 -10.50 -0.83
N TYR A 43 4.77 -11.07 -0.42
CA TYR A 43 5.66 -10.46 0.56
C TYR A 43 6.31 -9.17 0.04
N LEU A 44 6.70 -9.17 -1.24
CA LEU A 44 7.44 -8.08 -1.87
C LEU A 44 6.52 -6.99 -2.42
N ALA A 45 5.47 -7.38 -3.16
CA ALA A 45 4.59 -6.48 -3.87
C ALA A 45 3.45 -5.92 -3.00
N MET A 46 3.12 -6.58 -1.89
CA MET A 46 2.05 -6.16 -0.97
C MET A 46 0.73 -5.82 -1.70
N PRO A 47 0.21 -6.72 -2.56
CA PRO A 47 -0.90 -6.39 -3.43
C PRO A 47 -2.20 -6.21 -2.62
N PRO A 48 -2.96 -5.13 -2.80
CA PRO A 48 -4.18 -4.89 -2.04
C PRO A 48 -5.23 -5.97 -2.34
N LEU A 49 -5.69 -6.66 -1.29
CA LEU A 49 -6.70 -7.72 -1.40
C LEU A 49 -8.12 -7.14 -1.31
N VAL A 50 -8.38 -6.12 -2.13
CA VAL A 50 -9.64 -5.35 -2.12
C VAL A 50 -10.45 -5.67 -3.36
N PHE A 51 -11.73 -5.98 -3.21
CA PHE A 51 -12.61 -6.18 -4.36
C PHE A 51 -12.99 -4.83 -5.00
N PRO A 52 -13.00 -4.69 -6.34
CA PRO A 52 -12.68 -5.72 -7.35
C PRO A 52 -11.21 -5.78 -7.78
N GLN A 53 -10.35 -4.88 -7.29
CA GLN A 53 -8.91 -4.78 -7.63
C GLN A 53 -8.11 -6.07 -7.40
N CYS A 54 -8.56 -6.96 -6.50
CA CYS A 54 -7.91 -8.24 -6.26
C CYS A 54 -8.08 -9.24 -7.42
N LEU A 55 -9.15 -9.14 -8.22
CA LEU A 55 -9.44 -10.07 -9.31
C LEU A 55 -8.37 -10.07 -10.43
N PRO A 56 -7.87 -8.91 -10.91
CA PRO A 56 -6.74 -8.90 -11.83
C PRO A 56 -5.51 -9.65 -11.31
N LEU A 57 -5.29 -9.71 -9.99
CA LEU A 57 -4.16 -10.42 -9.41
C LEU A 57 -4.23 -11.93 -9.69
N LEU A 58 -5.42 -12.51 -9.83
CA LEU A 58 -5.57 -13.93 -10.21
C LEU A 58 -4.98 -14.23 -11.59
N LEU A 59 -4.92 -13.24 -12.50
CA LEU A 59 -4.29 -13.44 -13.80
C LEU A 59 -2.80 -13.75 -13.70
N LEU A 60 -2.13 -13.24 -12.67
CA LEU A 60 -0.70 -13.48 -12.43
C LEU A 60 -0.41 -14.98 -12.30
N THR A 61 -1.31 -15.74 -11.68
CA THR A 61 -1.14 -17.19 -11.52
C THR A 61 -1.92 -17.98 -12.58
N PHE A 62 -3.09 -17.49 -12.98
CA PHE A 62 -3.96 -18.16 -13.95
C PHE A 62 -3.36 -18.17 -15.37
N ILE A 63 -2.81 -17.06 -15.88
CA ILE A 63 -2.28 -17.01 -17.25
C ILE A 63 -1.10 -17.99 -17.43
N PRO A 64 -0.05 -17.97 -16.59
CA PRO A 64 1.04 -18.94 -16.71
C PRO A 64 0.55 -20.38 -16.57
N ASN A 65 -0.40 -20.64 -15.67
CA ASN A 65 -0.98 -21.96 -15.46
C ASN A 65 -1.78 -22.44 -16.68
N ALA A 66 -2.56 -21.56 -17.32
CA ALA A 66 -3.32 -21.84 -18.54
C ALA A 66 -2.39 -22.08 -19.74
N VAL A 67 -1.33 -21.28 -19.90
CA VAL A 67 -0.31 -21.47 -20.94
C VAL A 67 0.41 -22.81 -20.76
N TYR A 68 0.86 -23.11 -19.53
CA TYR A 68 1.49 -24.38 -19.20
C TYR A 68 0.55 -25.57 -19.48
N SER A 69 -0.71 -25.48 -19.08
CA SER A 69 -1.70 -26.53 -19.34
C SER A 69 -1.97 -26.71 -20.84
N THR A 70 -2.10 -25.61 -21.59
CA THR A 70 -2.35 -25.63 -23.03
C THR A 70 -1.17 -26.22 -23.80
N THR A 71 0.06 -25.92 -23.41
CA THR A 71 1.26 -26.50 -24.04
C THR A 71 1.40 -27.99 -23.79
N LEU A 72 1.07 -28.47 -22.58
CA LEU A 72 0.99 -29.91 -22.27
C LEU A 72 -0.10 -30.59 -23.11
N ALA A 73 -1.28 -29.97 -23.22
CA ALA A 73 -2.37 -30.46 -24.04
C ALA A 73 -1.99 -30.54 -25.52
N LEU A 74 -1.28 -29.54 -26.04
CA LEU A 74 -0.82 -29.54 -27.42
C LEU A 74 0.21 -30.67 -27.66
N ARG A 75 1.13 -30.86 -26.72
CA ARG A 75 2.13 -31.95 -26.76
C ARG A 75 1.45 -33.31 -26.77
N THR A 76 0.51 -33.56 -25.86
CA THR A 76 -0.22 -34.84 -25.81
C THR A 76 -1.04 -35.05 -27.07
N TRP A 77 -1.61 -34.01 -27.66
CA TRP A 77 -2.33 -34.08 -28.93
C TRP A 77 -1.43 -34.49 -30.11
N VAL A 78 -0.21 -33.95 -30.20
CA VAL A 78 0.80 -34.32 -31.20
C VAL A 78 1.22 -35.79 -31.03
N VAL A 79 1.43 -36.25 -29.80
CA VAL A 79 1.81 -37.65 -29.53
C VAL A 79 0.64 -38.60 -29.78
N ALA A 80 -0.59 -38.22 -29.43
CA ALA A 80 -1.81 -39.00 -29.68
C ALA A 80 -2.09 -39.21 -31.17
N ARG A 81 -1.63 -38.31 -32.06
CA ARG A 81 -1.66 -38.55 -33.51
C ARG A 81 -0.81 -39.74 -33.94
N ARG A 82 0.22 -40.11 -33.16
CA ARG A 82 1.10 -41.26 -33.43
C ARG A 82 0.71 -42.51 -32.64
N ILE A 83 -0.06 -42.37 -31.56
CA ILE A 83 -0.41 -43.46 -30.64
C ILE A 83 -1.90 -43.40 -30.30
N VAL A 84 -2.67 -44.41 -30.74
CA VAL A 84 -4.15 -44.46 -30.67
C VAL A 84 -4.69 -44.47 -29.22
N SER A 85 -3.91 -44.89 -28.23
CA SER A 85 -4.36 -45.06 -26.83
C SER A 85 -4.32 -43.79 -25.97
N ILE A 86 -3.81 -42.67 -26.50
CA ILE A 86 -3.67 -41.43 -25.71
C ILE A 86 -4.92 -40.57 -25.83
N HIS A 87 -5.57 -40.32 -24.70
CA HIS A 87 -6.74 -39.43 -24.62
C HIS A 87 -6.30 -37.97 -24.75
N ARG A 88 -6.98 -37.22 -25.63
CA ARG A 88 -6.71 -35.79 -25.88
C ARG A 88 -7.13 -34.95 -24.67
N GLU A 89 -6.32 -33.96 -24.32
CA GLU A 89 -6.67 -33.03 -23.24
C GLU A 89 -7.65 -31.95 -23.74
N PRO A 90 -8.73 -31.62 -23.00
CA PRO A 90 -9.66 -30.57 -23.39
C PRO A 90 -9.05 -29.18 -23.11
N VAL A 91 -8.77 -28.42 -24.17
CA VAL A 91 -8.21 -27.05 -24.09
C VAL A 91 -9.29 -25.97 -23.92
N LEU A 92 -10.52 -26.27 -24.38
CA LEU A 92 -11.67 -25.37 -24.35
C LEU A 92 -11.98 -24.72 -22.98
N PRO A 93 -11.97 -25.45 -21.83
CA PRO A 93 -12.32 -24.85 -20.55
C PRO A 93 -11.31 -23.77 -20.10
N TYR A 94 -10.02 -23.94 -20.40
CA TYR A 94 -9.00 -22.94 -20.05
C TYR A 94 -9.16 -21.66 -20.86
N ALA A 95 -9.42 -21.81 -22.17
CA ALA A 95 -9.68 -20.67 -23.05
C ALA A 95 -10.96 -19.92 -22.63
N ALA A 96 -12.03 -20.65 -22.28
CA ALA A 96 -13.29 -20.06 -21.84
C ALA A 96 -13.12 -19.22 -20.56
N ILE A 97 -12.46 -19.76 -19.53
CA ILE A 97 -12.22 -19.03 -18.28
C ILE A 97 -11.33 -17.80 -18.52
N ALA A 98 -10.28 -17.93 -19.33
CA ALA A 98 -9.42 -16.80 -19.69
C ALA A 98 -10.22 -15.68 -20.37
N ILE A 99 -11.09 -16.03 -21.33
CA ILE A 99 -11.94 -15.07 -22.04
C ILE A 99 -12.91 -14.40 -21.06
N VAL A 100 -13.60 -15.16 -20.21
CA VAL A 100 -14.54 -14.61 -19.22
C VAL A 100 -13.84 -13.64 -18.27
N LEU A 101 -12.65 -14.00 -17.78
CA LEU A 101 -11.88 -13.16 -16.88
C LEU A 101 -11.40 -11.88 -17.58
N VAL A 102 -10.90 -11.96 -18.81
CA VAL A 102 -10.49 -10.79 -19.60
C VAL A 102 -11.68 -9.87 -19.89
N LEU A 103 -12.83 -10.42 -20.27
CA LEU A 103 -14.05 -9.63 -20.51
C LEU A 103 -14.54 -8.94 -19.23
N PHE A 104 -14.53 -9.65 -18.11
CA PHE A 104 -14.93 -9.09 -16.82
C PHE A 104 -14.00 -7.95 -16.39
N LEU A 105 -12.69 -8.14 -16.53
CA LEU A 105 -11.71 -7.09 -16.23
C LEU A 105 -11.83 -5.90 -17.17
N GLY A 106 -12.06 -6.14 -18.47
CA GLY A 106 -12.35 -5.08 -19.42
C GLY A 106 -13.59 -4.27 -19.03
N ALA A 107 -14.62 -4.91 -18.48
CA ALA A 107 -15.80 -4.23 -17.96
C ALA A 107 -15.48 -3.35 -16.72
N LEU A 108 -14.58 -3.80 -15.83
CA LEU A 108 -14.15 -2.99 -14.68
C LEU A 108 -13.39 -1.73 -15.09
N GLU A 109 -12.54 -1.80 -16.12
CA GLU A 109 -11.81 -0.65 -16.64
C GLU A 109 -12.71 0.34 -17.39
N VAL A 110 -13.83 -0.14 -17.96
CA VAL A 110 -14.82 0.71 -18.63
C VAL A 110 -15.82 1.33 -17.64
N ALA A 111 -15.99 0.74 -16.45
CA ALA A 111 -16.97 1.20 -15.45
C ALA A 111 -16.83 2.70 -15.06
N PRO A 112 -15.62 3.24 -14.81
CA PRO A 112 -15.40 4.68 -14.56
C PRO A 112 -15.92 5.59 -15.68
N ILE A 113 -15.82 5.14 -16.93
CA ILE A 113 -16.25 5.91 -18.11
C ILE A 113 -17.78 5.93 -18.20
N VAL A 114 -18.41 4.80 -17.88
CA VAL A 114 -19.87 4.66 -17.90
C VAL A 114 -20.52 5.43 -16.74
N ASP A 115 -19.90 5.41 -15.55
CA ASP A 115 -20.38 6.09 -14.35
C ASP A 115 -19.51 7.29 -13.93
N ALA A 116 -19.25 8.19 -14.89
CA ALA A 116 -18.56 9.44 -14.60
C ALA A 116 -19.34 10.35 -13.63
N GLY A 117 -20.67 10.21 -13.59
CA GLY A 117 -21.53 10.94 -12.66
C GLY A 117 -21.28 10.52 -11.20
N GLY A 118 -21.24 9.21 -10.94
CA GLY A 118 -20.90 8.66 -9.63
C GLY A 118 -19.52 9.13 -9.16
N LEU A 119 -18.51 9.11 -10.03
CA LEU A 119 -17.15 9.59 -9.69
C LEU A 119 -17.14 11.06 -9.26
N ARG A 120 -17.86 11.92 -9.98
CA ARG A 120 -17.99 13.34 -9.62
C ARG A 120 -18.64 13.49 -8.24
N ASP A 121 -19.66 12.70 -7.97
CA ASP A 121 -20.46 12.83 -6.74
C ASP A 121 -19.69 12.35 -5.49
N LEU A 122 -18.65 11.51 -5.64
CA LEU A 122 -17.74 11.11 -4.55
C LEU A 122 -16.96 12.27 -3.93
N ALA A 123 -16.69 13.33 -4.70
CA ALA A 123 -15.99 14.50 -4.19
C ALA A 123 -16.82 15.25 -3.13
N HIS A 124 -18.15 15.00 -3.09
CA HIS A 124 -19.10 15.72 -2.24
C HIS A 124 -18.91 17.26 -2.29
N ALA A 125 -18.46 17.77 -3.43
CA ALA A 125 -18.11 19.16 -3.59
C ALA A 125 -19.39 20.01 -3.55
N GLN A 126 -19.50 20.87 -2.54
CA GLN A 126 -20.58 21.84 -2.44
C GLN A 126 -20.09 23.18 -2.96
N ALA A 127 -20.73 23.70 -4.00
CA ALA A 127 -20.49 25.05 -4.46
C ALA A 127 -21.01 26.03 -3.39
N SER A 128 -20.08 26.66 -2.67
CA SER A 128 -20.40 27.70 -1.70
C SER A 128 -20.02 29.05 -2.27
N THR A 129 -20.94 30.01 -2.20
CA THR A 129 -20.69 31.43 -2.47
C THR A 129 -20.24 32.18 -1.23
N ALA A 130 -20.13 31.51 -0.07
CA ALA A 130 -19.65 32.13 1.15
C ALA A 130 -18.14 32.40 1.06
N LEU A 131 -17.71 33.57 1.53
CA LEU A 131 -16.30 33.88 1.67
C LEU A 131 -15.62 32.86 2.61
N PRO A 132 -14.37 32.44 2.33
CA PRO A 132 -13.61 31.61 3.25
C PRO A 132 -13.55 32.25 4.63
N LYS A 133 -13.62 31.44 5.70
CA LYS A 133 -13.40 31.94 7.06
C LYS A 133 -12.03 32.60 7.13
N ALA A 134 -11.95 33.77 7.78
CA ALA A 134 -10.68 34.44 8.01
C ALA A 134 -9.73 33.48 8.75
N ILE A 135 -8.57 33.21 8.14
CA ILE A 135 -7.52 32.40 8.74
C ILE A 135 -6.82 33.27 9.79
N ASP A 136 -6.55 32.69 10.97
CA ASP A 136 -5.71 33.34 11.98
C ASP A 136 -4.33 33.67 11.36
N PRO A 137 -3.93 34.95 11.28
CA PRO A 137 -2.63 35.33 10.74
C PRO A 137 -1.45 34.61 11.40
N ALA A 138 -1.59 34.19 12.66
CA ALA A 138 -0.55 33.43 13.36
C ALA A 138 -0.34 32.03 12.77
N LEU A 139 -1.35 31.43 12.13
CA LEU A 139 -1.28 30.10 11.50
C LEU A 139 -0.94 30.17 10.01
N LEU A 140 -0.47 31.31 9.51
CA LEU A 140 -0.02 31.41 8.13
C LEU A 140 1.29 30.64 7.94
N ARG A 141 1.30 29.81 6.90
CA ARG A 141 2.50 29.16 6.41
C ARG A 141 3.35 30.19 5.67
N VAL A 142 4.38 30.68 6.34
CA VAL A 142 5.34 31.66 5.80
C VAL A 142 6.55 30.97 5.21
N VAL A 143 6.95 29.82 5.78
CA VAL A 143 8.14 29.07 5.37
C VAL A 143 7.74 28.00 4.34
N PRO A 144 8.26 28.09 3.09
CA PRO A 144 8.07 27.05 2.08
C PRO A 144 8.75 25.73 2.46
N GLU A 145 8.32 24.64 1.85
CA GLU A 145 8.87 23.31 2.10
C GLU A 145 10.35 23.22 1.71
N GLU A 146 10.77 23.92 0.65
CA GLU A 146 12.16 23.93 0.19
C GLU A 146 13.10 24.54 1.24
N SER A 147 12.65 25.61 1.91
CA SER A 147 13.39 26.23 3.01
C SER A 147 13.47 25.30 4.22
N ALA A 148 12.37 24.61 4.55
CA ALA A 148 12.37 23.62 5.63
C ALA A 148 13.31 22.45 5.32
N THR A 149 13.36 22.02 4.06
CA THR A 149 14.25 20.97 3.58
C THR A 149 15.70 21.36 3.76
N PHE A 150 16.08 22.56 3.33
CA PHE A 150 17.44 23.07 3.49
C PHE A 150 17.87 23.16 4.96
N GLU A 151 17.00 23.67 5.85
CA GLU A 151 17.31 23.72 7.27
C GLU A 151 17.44 22.33 7.89
N GLY A 152 16.57 21.38 7.50
CA GLY A 152 16.66 20.00 7.98
C GLY A 152 17.92 19.27 7.53
N GLU A 153 18.36 19.47 6.29
CA GLU A 153 19.58 18.85 5.76
C GLU A 153 20.83 19.28 6.54
N LYS A 154 20.90 20.54 7.02
CA LYS A 154 21.99 21.02 7.89
C LYS A 154 22.08 20.21 9.18
N VAL A 155 20.94 19.88 9.77
CA VAL A 155 20.86 19.11 11.02
C VAL A 155 21.21 17.65 10.77
N VAL A 156 20.76 17.07 9.66
CA VAL A 156 21.09 15.68 9.28
C VAL A 156 22.55 15.52 8.90
N GLY A 157 23.20 16.54 8.34
CA GLY A 157 24.64 16.53 8.09
C GLY A 157 25.48 16.16 9.31
N GLN A 158 24.99 16.46 10.52
CA GLN A 158 25.66 16.13 11.78
C GLN A 158 25.51 14.66 12.20
N LEU A 159 24.55 13.93 11.64
CA LEU A 159 24.26 12.51 11.92
C LEU A 159 25.10 11.54 11.08
N GLY A 160 25.90 12.07 10.15
CA GLY A 160 26.68 11.30 9.19
C GLY A 160 25.83 10.68 8.08
N ALA A 161 26.49 9.94 7.19
CA ALA A 161 25.89 9.41 5.97
C ALA A 161 24.96 8.18 6.17
N TYR A 162 24.39 7.98 7.35
CA TYR A 162 23.44 6.89 7.61
C TYR A 162 22.01 7.27 7.26
N TYR A 163 21.66 8.53 7.50
CA TYR A 163 20.27 9.00 7.41
C TYR A 163 20.12 10.13 6.40
N GLY A 164 18.91 10.24 5.86
CA GLY A 164 18.41 11.38 5.08
C GLY A 164 17.17 11.96 5.75
N VAL A 165 16.77 13.15 5.32
CA VAL A 165 15.45 13.70 5.66
C VAL A 165 14.44 13.07 4.71
N GLY A 166 13.35 12.52 5.25
CA GLY A 166 12.23 12.02 4.45
C GLY A 166 11.30 13.13 3.98
N GLU A 167 10.09 12.76 3.57
CA GLU A 167 9.08 13.72 3.12
C GLU A 167 8.56 14.57 4.28
N TYR A 168 8.43 15.88 4.04
CA TYR A 168 7.91 16.81 5.02
C TYR A 168 6.39 16.85 5.00
N THR A 169 5.79 16.75 6.19
CA THR A 169 4.37 17.00 6.39
C THR A 169 4.17 18.27 7.20
N VAL A 170 3.30 19.17 6.71
CA VAL A 170 2.87 20.33 7.49
C VAL A 170 1.74 19.94 8.43
N GLN A 171 1.87 20.33 9.70
CA GLN A 171 0.87 20.01 10.72
C GLN A 171 0.88 21.03 11.85
N LYS A 172 -0.20 21.03 12.63
CA LYS A 172 -0.29 21.79 13.87
C LYS A 172 0.17 20.91 15.03
N ALA A 173 1.30 21.25 15.64
CA ALA A 173 1.82 20.58 16.83
C ALA A 173 2.00 21.59 17.96
N ALA A 174 1.49 21.29 19.16
CA ALA A 174 1.56 22.18 20.33
C ALA A 174 1.15 23.65 20.05
N GLY A 175 0.13 23.85 19.20
CA GLY A 175 -0.39 25.17 18.84
C GLY A 175 0.37 25.93 17.75
N LYS A 176 1.49 25.40 17.25
CA LYS A 176 2.29 26.02 16.18
C LYS A 176 2.18 25.21 14.88
N LEU A 177 2.26 25.90 13.76
CA LEU A 177 2.36 25.25 12.45
C LEU A 177 3.83 24.86 12.20
N VAL A 178 4.09 23.58 12.00
CA VAL A 178 5.42 23.02 11.84
C VAL A 178 5.48 22.06 10.64
N TRP A 179 6.66 22.00 10.03
CA TRP A 179 7.07 20.97 9.10
C TRP A 179 7.75 19.86 9.87
N VAL A 180 7.34 18.61 9.63
CA VAL A 180 7.93 17.44 10.28
C VAL A 180 8.30 16.40 9.24
N ALA A 181 9.52 15.90 9.31
CA ALA A 181 10.02 14.83 8.44
C ALA A 181 10.69 13.73 9.27
N PRO A 182 10.49 12.44 8.92
CA PRO A 182 11.23 11.36 9.55
C PRO A 182 12.69 11.39 9.10
N LEU A 183 13.58 10.89 9.95
CA LEU A 183 14.90 10.48 9.50
C LEU A 183 14.82 9.10 8.86
N GLU A 184 15.24 9.03 7.60
CA GLU A 184 15.12 7.84 6.78
C GLU A 184 16.48 7.19 6.52
N PHE A 185 16.51 5.88 6.34
CA PHE A 185 17.74 5.20 5.91
C PHE A 185 18.04 5.55 4.46
N ARG A 186 19.28 5.90 4.16
CA ARG A 186 19.70 6.21 2.78
C ARG A 186 19.71 4.97 1.87
N ASP A 187 20.05 3.82 2.43
CA ASP A 187 20.18 2.56 1.69
C ASP A 187 20.04 1.34 2.61
N ILE A 188 19.94 0.16 2.00
CA ILE A 188 19.79 -1.12 2.69
C ILE A 188 20.97 -1.46 3.61
N VAL A 189 22.20 -1.04 3.26
CA VAL A 189 23.40 -1.30 4.08
C VAL A 189 23.33 -0.45 5.34
N LYS A 190 22.89 0.81 5.25
CA LYS A 190 22.68 1.66 6.43
C LYS A 190 21.58 1.09 7.34
N TRP A 191 20.47 0.64 6.76
CA TRP A 191 19.41 -0.02 7.52
C TRP A 191 19.91 -1.30 8.22
N LEU A 192 20.64 -2.18 7.55
CA LEU A 192 21.20 -3.38 8.16
C LEU A 192 22.18 -3.06 9.30
N THR A 193 22.91 -1.94 9.19
CA THR A 193 23.91 -1.52 10.18
C THR A 193 23.28 -0.91 11.44
N ARG A 194 22.23 -0.11 11.29
CA ARG A 194 21.65 0.68 12.40
C ARG A 194 20.32 0.15 12.92
N ARG A 195 19.53 -0.52 12.07
CA ARG A 195 18.22 -1.17 12.36
C ARG A 195 17.12 -0.27 12.93
N SER A 196 17.43 0.96 13.31
CA SER A 196 16.50 1.97 13.81
C SER A 196 16.95 3.37 13.41
N SER A 197 15.98 4.27 13.26
CA SER A 197 16.18 5.69 13.00
C SER A 197 16.13 6.50 14.30
N PRO A 198 16.99 7.52 14.46
CA PRO A 198 17.14 8.21 15.75
C PRO A 198 16.02 9.22 16.05
N GLY A 199 15.13 9.52 15.11
CA GLY A 199 14.01 10.43 15.34
C GLY A 199 13.55 11.22 14.12
N VAL A 200 13.09 12.44 14.35
CA VAL A 200 12.42 13.28 13.34
C VAL A 200 12.97 14.70 13.35
N VAL A 201 12.96 15.35 12.19
CA VAL A 201 13.33 16.76 12.04
C VAL A 201 12.06 17.60 12.09
N VAL A 202 12.09 18.68 12.87
CA VAL A 202 10.99 19.63 13.00
C VAL A 202 11.48 21.02 12.62
N VAL A 203 10.77 21.68 11.72
CA VAL A 203 11.05 23.05 11.30
C VAL A 203 9.80 23.90 11.49
N SER A 204 9.97 25.16 11.91
CA SER A 204 8.84 26.08 12.01
C SER A 204 8.29 26.41 10.61
N ALA A 205 6.98 26.30 10.43
CA ALA A 205 6.33 26.74 9.18
C ALA A 205 6.00 28.26 9.22
N GLN A 206 6.15 28.90 10.39
CA GLN A 206 5.72 30.28 10.67
C GLN A 206 6.88 31.27 10.68
N SER A 207 8.09 30.82 11.04
CA SER A 207 9.23 31.71 11.26
C SER A 207 10.47 31.21 10.52
N PRO A 208 10.95 31.91 9.49
CA PRO A 208 12.15 31.51 8.75
C PRO A 208 13.44 31.62 9.59
N ASP A 209 13.43 32.44 10.64
CA ASP A 209 14.58 32.61 11.54
C ASP A 209 14.75 31.45 12.54
N GLN A 210 13.74 30.57 12.66
CA GLN A 210 13.83 29.39 13.51
C GLN A 210 14.43 28.24 12.70
N GLY A 211 15.65 27.85 13.09
CA GLY A 211 16.32 26.69 12.50
C GLY A 211 15.61 25.36 12.78
N ALA A 212 16.06 24.32 12.10
CA ALA A 212 15.55 22.97 12.30
C ALA A 212 15.96 22.39 13.67
N GLU A 213 15.03 21.70 14.31
CA GLU A 213 15.22 20.96 15.56
C GLU A 213 15.20 19.45 15.27
N LEU A 214 16.14 18.71 15.88
CA LEU A 214 16.15 17.26 15.82
C LEU A 214 15.53 16.67 17.09
N LEU A 215 14.35 16.09 16.96
CA LEU A 215 13.69 15.38 18.03
C LEU A 215 14.17 13.93 18.07
N ARG A 216 14.90 13.58 19.14
CA ARG A 216 15.33 12.21 19.45
C ARG A 216 14.65 11.76 20.74
N ASP A 217 13.45 11.20 20.64
CA ASP A 217 12.81 10.56 21.79
C ASP A 217 13.28 9.10 21.89
N LYS A 218 12.76 8.25 21.01
CA LYS A 218 13.06 6.82 20.97
C LYS A 218 13.46 6.35 19.58
N PRO A 219 14.31 5.32 19.47
CA PRO A 219 14.70 4.77 18.19
C PRO A 219 13.48 4.18 17.47
N MET A 220 13.23 4.67 16.26
CA MET A 220 12.11 4.27 15.41
C MET A 220 12.54 3.09 14.53
N THR A 221 11.92 1.93 14.72
CA THR A 221 12.17 0.74 13.90
C THR A 221 11.28 0.71 12.65
N TYR A 222 10.00 1.06 12.83
CA TYR A 222 9.01 1.03 11.76
C TYR A 222 8.94 2.37 11.03
N ILE A 223 9.63 2.45 9.89
CA ILE A 223 9.66 3.65 9.04
C ILE A 223 9.52 3.26 7.55
N PRO A 224 9.09 4.18 6.66
CA PRO A 224 8.89 3.88 5.24
C PRO A 224 10.16 3.39 4.53
N SER A 225 11.31 4.00 4.84
CA SER A 225 12.62 3.62 4.28
C SER A 225 13.24 2.34 4.84
N ALA A 226 12.66 1.74 5.89
CA ALA A 226 13.13 0.46 6.42
C ALA A 226 12.75 -0.70 5.49
N PHE A 227 13.45 -1.82 5.60
CA PHE A 227 13.25 -2.99 4.74
C PHE A 227 12.61 -4.15 5.50
N LEU A 228 12.12 -5.16 4.76
CA LEU A 228 11.51 -6.37 5.31
C LEU A 228 10.43 -6.04 6.36
N ASN A 229 10.38 -6.75 7.48
CA ASN A 229 9.33 -6.58 8.47
C ASN A 229 9.42 -5.25 9.25
N ASP A 230 10.52 -4.50 9.12
CA ASP A 230 10.66 -3.17 9.72
C ASP A 230 10.04 -2.08 8.82
N ASN A 231 9.74 -2.39 7.56
CA ASN A 231 9.08 -1.44 6.67
C ASN A 231 7.67 -1.14 7.17
N LEU A 232 7.39 0.13 7.40
CA LEU A 232 6.10 0.60 7.91
C LEU A 232 4.91 0.14 7.05
N MET A 233 5.00 0.32 5.72
CA MET A 233 3.90 -0.01 4.81
C MET A 233 3.60 -1.51 4.83
N ARG A 234 4.65 -2.34 4.89
CA ARG A 234 4.52 -3.81 5.00
C ARG A 234 3.90 -4.23 6.31
N HIS A 235 4.31 -3.60 7.40
CA HIS A 235 3.78 -3.87 8.73
C HIS A 235 2.27 -3.60 8.80
N VAL A 236 1.83 -2.46 8.24
CA VAL A 236 0.40 -2.13 8.10
C VAL A 236 -0.30 -3.10 7.15
N TYR A 237 0.30 -3.38 5.99
CA TYR A 237 -0.27 -4.28 5.00
C TYR A 237 -0.53 -5.68 5.56
N PHE A 238 0.34 -6.24 6.40
CA PHE A 238 0.14 -7.59 6.98
C PHE A 238 -1.03 -7.73 7.96
N GLN A 239 -1.59 -6.60 8.39
CA GLN A 239 -2.79 -6.59 9.22
C GLN A 239 -4.01 -6.05 8.47
N TYR A 240 -3.83 -5.04 7.61
CA TYR A 240 -4.93 -4.28 6.98
C TYR A 240 -4.90 -4.27 5.44
N GLY A 241 -4.15 -5.19 4.82
CA GLY A 241 -4.04 -5.31 3.36
C GLY A 241 -5.32 -5.71 2.62
N ASN A 242 -6.43 -5.90 3.33
CA ASN A 242 -7.79 -6.01 2.78
C ASN A 242 -8.40 -4.63 2.44
N ARG A 243 -7.62 -3.56 2.57
CA ARG A 243 -7.90 -2.19 2.15
C ARG A 243 -6.67 -1.66 1.41
N VAL A 244 -6.86 -0.67 0.55
CA VAL A 244 -5.76 -0.01 -0.16
C VAL A 244 -5.10 0.97 0.79
N LEU A 245 -3.78 0.90 0.88
CA LEU A 245 -2.96 1.88 1.60
C LEU A 245 -2.80 3.12 0.70
N LEU A 246 -3.48 4.21 1.04
CA LEU A 246 -3.57 5.42 0.21
C LEU A 246 -2.37 6.34 0.44
N GLU A 247 -2.19 6.77 1.69
CA GLU A 247 -1.16 7.71 2.08
C GLU A 247 -0.66 7.35 3.49
N THR A 248 0.57 7.73 3.79
CA THR A 248 1.12 7.62 5.14
C THR A 248 1.82 8.91 5.49
N THR A 249 1.38 9.54 6.59
CA THR A 249 1.91 10.82 7.04
C THR A 249 2.51 10.68 8.44
N LEU A 250 3.61 11.39 8.69
CA LEU A 250 4.21 11.45 10.01
C LEU A 250 3.59 12.61 10.79
N GLN A 251 3.08 12.33 12.00
CA GLN A 251 2.47 13.33 12.85
C GLN A 251 3.02 13.32 14.27
N LEU A 252 3.00 14.48 14.92
CA LEU A 252 3.47 14.65 16.30
C LEU A 252 2.28 14.76 17.24
N ASP A 253 2.33 14.04 18.35
CA ASP A 253 1.37 14.23 19.43
C ASP A 253 1.70 15.47 20.29
N ASP A 254 0.85 15.74 21.28
CA ASP A 254 1.01 16.86 22.21
C ASP A 254 2.30 16.75 23.06
N GLN A 255 2.88 15.55 23.20
CA GLN A 255 4.14 15.30 23.89
C GLN A 255 5.35 15.34 22.94
N ARG A 256 5.14 15.71 21.67
CA ARG A 256 6.15 15.69 20.60
C ARG A 256 6.70 14.30 20.28
N LYS A 257 5.96 13.24 20.61
CA LYS A 257 6.25 11.88 20.14
C LYS A 257 5.71 11.72 18.72
N ALA A 258 6.50 11.07 17.88
CA ALA A 258 6.15 10.84 16.49
C ALA A 258 5.29 9.58 16.32
N TRP A 259 4.29 9.68 15.47
CA TRP A 259 3.34 8.63 15.10
C TRP A 259 3.14 8.65 13.59
N TYR A 260 3.02 7.48 12.97
CA TYR A 260 2.57 7.42 11.58
C TYR A 260 1.06 7.28 11.53
N VAL A 261 0.42 8.06 10.67
CA VAL A 261 -1.00 7.97 10.36
C VAL A 261 -1.11 7.45 8.93
N CYS A 262 -1.52 6.19 8.80
CA CYS A 262 -1.69 5.49 7.54
C CYS A 262 -3.17 5.52 7.15
N THR A 263 -3.48 6.16 6.03
CA THR A 263 -4.85 6.23 5.53
C THR A 263 -5.15 5.03 4.65
N LEU A 264 -6.25 4.36 4.95
CA LEU A 264 -6.74 3.23 4.19
C LEU A 264 -8.00 3.61 3.41
N GLY A 265 -8.21 2.93 2.29
CA GLY A 265 -9.38 3.14 1.45
C GLY A 265 -9.77 1.96 0.60
N ARG A 266 -10.76 2.18 -0.26
CA ARG A 266 -11.23 1.20 -1.23
C ARG A 266 -11.72 1.90 -2.50
N PRO A 267 -11.64 1.24 -3.67
CA PRO A 267 -12.32 1.71 -4.87
C PRO A 267 -13.83 1.62 -4.69
N THR A 268 -14.57 2.42 -5.44
CA THR A 268 -16.05 2.42 -5.45
C THR A 268 -16.63 2.13 -6.82
N ILE A 269 -16.02 2.63 -7.90
CA ILE A 269 -16.51 2.50 -9.27
C ILE A 269 -15.49 1.73 -10.09
N GLY A 270 -15.75 0.45 -10.31
CA GLY A 270 -14.76 -0.46 -10.90
C GLY A 270 -13.49 -0.51 -10.04
N ASN A 271 -12.35 -0.19 -10.64
CA ASN A 271 -11.06 -0.07 -9.93
C ASN A 271 -10.74 1.36 -9.46
N ASP A 272 -11.63 2.32 -9.70
CA ASP A 272 -11.43 3.76 -9.48
C ASP A 272 -12.39 4.31 -8.41
N GLY A 273 -12.34 5.63 -8.18
CA GLY A 273 -13.16 6.33 -7.18
C GLY A 273 -12.75 5.95 -5.78
N MET A 274 -11.47 6.15 -5.44
CA MET A 274 -10.94 5.79 -4.12
C MET A 274 -11.61 6.62 -3.03
N VAL A 275 -12.19 5.93 -2.05
CA VAL A 275 -12.72 6.55 -0.82
C VAL A 275 -11.92 6.11 0.38
N VAL A 276 -11.61 7.06 1.26
CA VAL A 276 -11.03 6.77 2.58
C VAL A 276 -12.03 5.97 3.38
N THR A 277 -11.59 4.87 3.99
CA THR A 277 -12.42 4.01 4.85
C THR A 277 -11.95 4.00 6.29
N ASP A 278 -10.64 4.09 6.52
CA ASP A 278 -10.08 3.94 7.87
C ASP A 278 -8.75 4.72 7.99
N ALA A 279 -8.34 4.94 9.23
CA ALA A 279 -7.08 5.57 9.60
C ALA A 279 -6.37 4.70 10.64
N VAL A 280 -5.16 4.25 10.32
CA VAL A 280 -4.35 3.42 11.22
C VAL A 280 -3.23 4.27 11.80
N ILE A 281 -3.22 4.41 13.12
CA ILE A 281 -2.13 5.05 13.85
C ILE A 281 -1.11 3.98 14.23
N VAL A 282 0.15 4.19 13.86
CA VAL A 282 1.27 3.26 14.11
C VAL A 282 2.31 3.92 15.02
N ASP A 283 2.67 3.23 16.10
CA ASP A 283 3.84 3.59 16.90
C ASP A 283 5.12 3.16 16.15
N PRO A 284 5.98 4.09 15.71
CA PRO A 284 7.18 3.74 14.96
C PRO A 284 8.24 2.99 15.78
N VAL A 285 8.15 3.00 17.11
CA VAL A 285 9.08 2.32 18.02
C VAL A 285 8.66 0.87 18.24
N THR A 286 7.38 0.65 18.52
CA THR A 286 6.87 -0.67 18.93
C THR A 286 6.16 -1.41 17.81
N GLY A 287 5.71 -0.72 16.77
CA GLY A 287 4.84 -1.27 15.73
C GLY A 287 3.40 -1.49 16.20
N ALA A 288 3.02 -1.01 17.39
CA ALA A 288 1.64 -1.08 17.83
C ALA A 288 0.74 -0.27 16.88
N MET A 289 -0.40 -0.86 16.48
CA MET A 289 -1.33 -0.26 15.53
C MET A 289 -2.72 -0.09 16.16
N SER A 290 -3.35 1.06 15.91
CA SER A 290 -4.74 1.34 16.29
C SER A 290 -5.53 1.75 15.05
N ASP A 291 -6.56 1.00 14.70
CA ASP A 291 -7.43 1.23 13.53
C ASP A 291 -8.68 2.02 13.93
N TYR A 292 -9.00 3.05 13.17
CA TYR A 292 -10.18 3.89 13.33
C TYR A 292 -10.96 3.89 12.01
N ALA A 293 -12.16 3.32 12.01
CA ALA A 293 -13.06 3.39 10.87
C ALA A 293 -13.56 4.83 10.64
N ARG A 294 -13.90 5.16 9.39
CA ARG A 294 -14.37 6.50 8.99
C ARG A 294 -15.53 7.02 9.84
N ASP A 295 -16.46 6.15 10.20
CA ASP A 295 -17.62 6.50 11.03
C ASP A 295 -17.25 6.87 12.48
N HIS A 296 -16.02 6.55 12.90
CA HIS A 296 -15.47 6.82 14.23
C HIS A 296 -14.27 7.79 14.19
N PHE A 297 -14.14 8.60 13.14
CA PHE A 297 -13.08 9.62 13.06
C PHE A 297 -13.20 10.70 14.14
N ASP A 298 -14.36 10.85 14.77
CA ASP A 298 -14.56 11.67 15.96
C ASP A 298 -13.79 11.17 17.20
N GLN A 299 -13.42 9.89 17.23
CA GLN A 299 -12.64 9.26 18.30
C GLN A 299 -11.12 9.39 18.09
N LEU A 300 -10.69 9.94 16.94
CA LEU A 300 -9.27 10.16 16.70
C LEU A 300 -8.67 11.11 17.75
N PRO A 301 -7.43 10.86 18.19
CA PRO A 301 -6.73 11.78 19.07
C PRO A 301 -6.68 13.18 18.46
N ARG A 302 -6.84 14.21 19.30
CA ARG A 302 -6.93 15.62 18.85
C ARG A 302 -5.68 16.13 18.12
N TRP A 303 -4.54 15.51 18.33
CA TRP A 303 -3.29 15.84 17.64
C TRP A 303 -3.25 15.33 16.20
N VAL A 304 -4.13 14.39 15.82
CA VAL A 304 -4.24 13.93 14.43
C VAL A 304 -4.88 15.04 13.61
N THR A 305 -4.06 15.67 12.76
CA THR A 305 -4.46 16.84 11.97
C THR A 305 -4.87 16.46 10.55
N ARG A 306 -4.28 15.40 9.99
CA ARG A 306 -4.52 14.96 8.62
C ARG A 306 -4.79 13.46 8.55
N VAL A 307 -5.84 13.10 7.83
CA VAL A 307 -6.24 11.70 7.61
C VAL A 307 -6.70 11.50 6.18
N VAL A 308 -7.35 12.49 5.58
CA VAL A 308 -7.79 12.42 4.19
C VAL A 308 -6.67 12.99 3.31
N PRO A 309 -6.20 12.24 2.29
CA PRO A 309 -5.28 12.77 1.28
C PRO A 309 -5.92 13.96 0.52
N PRO A 310 -5.11 14.88 0.00
CA PRO A 310 -5.57 16.05 -0.76
C PRO A 310 -6.29 15.68 -2.05
#